data_AF-A0A661F7T5-F1
#
_entry.id   AF-A0A661F7T5-F1
#
_cell.length_a   1.000
_cell.length_b   1.000
_cell.length_c   1.000
_cell.angle_alpha   90.00
_cell.angle_beta   90.00
_cell.angle_gamma   90.00
#
_symmetry.space_group_name_H-M   'P 1'
#
loop_
_entity.id
_entity.type
_entity.pdbx_description
1 polymer ?
#
loop_
_entity_poly.entity_id
_entity_poly.type
_entity_poly.pdbx_seq_one_letter_code
_entity_poly.pdbx_strand_id
1 'polypeptide(L)'
;EDANFLPLLLNTLTEQYQLYRRQKISQETDETALALSEQFKTLTDKVAEKRDELDQFRNRHSILSMGRDENQVLARLKGLTDSLNKANDAEVNAKAHLNAVQSSIRKGQPVVPNSDERSLANMEKRAQELREQLSELDRRFTRDYLALQPSLRVIPEQLAKIEKKIANMKNEGQSIVLTDAEQAYYAAHQASTELKQQIEDYKQTATEFTRRFAEHEALVEELSQLELLYRETQERLIQIEIQQREKYPQVNIVEAAYRSSHPVRPNYARDSGIALLFSLFFGLAVIWLFEFLKRDEEPSQPATASWSRVFTGIPSNPLIEIESSDRLEHSQQGAIENRTIPKLSSADIEQLLEVSNKQGKLVISALLSGLTIDELSILSADQIDFSAHQLKITDPDSRTITLSPSLAKYLAELTNIPNNLAEAEALITCAAFDSGLANPSAINAFTIRETYIMYLVHQGLRLGELEKIIGSIPAEELAGYAPYSPDGPGKKIDEVNCTYPIST
;
A
#
# COMPACT_ATOMS: atom_id res chain seq x y z
N GLU A 1 66.94 30.27 18.23
CA GLU A 1 65.58 29.93 18.70
C GLU A 1 65.57 28.47 19.10
N ASP A 2 64.98 28.14 20.25
CA ASP A 2 64.89 26.76 20.73
C ASP A 2 63.97 25.95 19.82
N ALA A 3 64.56 25.00 19.08
CA ALA A 3 63.84 24.13 18.12
C ALA A 3 62.75 23.26 18.78
N ASN A 4 62.70 23.21 20.11
CA ASN A 4 61.73 22.45 20.90
C ASN A 4 60.50 23.26 21.30
N PHE A 5 60.59 24.60 21.30
CA PHE A 5 59.53 25.45 21.82
C PHE A 5 58.29 25.45 20.91
N LEU A 6 58.49 25.51 19.60
CA LEU A 6 57.40 25.62 18.62
C LEU A 6 56.53 24.35 18.54
N PRO A 7 57.08 23.13 18.46
CA PRO A 7 56.26 21.92 18.53
C PRO A 7 55.49 21.79 19.85
N LEU A 8 56.12 22.11 20.98
CA LEU A 8 55.49 22.06 22.29
C LEU A 8 54.32 23.05 22.41
N LEU A 9 54.53 24.30 21.96
CA LEU A 9 53.50 25.33 21.99
C LEU A 9 52.31 24.98 21.08
N LEU A 10 52.56 24.48 19.86
CA LEU A 10 51.50 24.08 18.94
C LEU A 10 50.68 22.91 19.51
N ASN A 11 51.35 21.86 20.00
CA ASN A 11 50.66 20.69 20.56
C ASN A 11 49.83 21.07 21.80
N THR A 12 50.39 21.86 22.72
CA THR A 12 49.66 22.33 23.91
C THR A 12 48.48 23.22 23.57
N LEU A 13 48.60 24.11 22.56
CA LEU A 13 47.48 24.93 22.10
C LEU A 13 46.38 24.08 21.44
N THR A 14 46.75 23.07 20.66
CA THR A 14 45.80 22.11 20.07
C THR A 14 45.07 21.32 21.16
N GLU A 15 45.79 20.81 22.16
CA GLU A 15 45.19 20.10 23.30
C GLU A 15 44.23 20.99 24.10
N GLN A 16 44.63 22.22 24.43
CA GLN A 16 43.78 23.16 25.16
C GLN A 16 42.55 23.55 24.36
N TYR A 17 42.69 23.76 23.05
CA TYR A 17 41.55 24.02 22.17
C TYR A 17 40.56 22.83 22.14
N GLN A 18 41.06 21.60 22.06
CA GLN A 18 40.22 20.39 22.12
C GLN A 18 39.48 20.29 23.46
N LEU A 19 40.16 20.57 24.57
CA LEU A 19 39.58 20.51 25.91
C LEU A 19 38.50 21.59 26.12
N TYR A 20 38.78 22.84 25.74
CA TYR A 20 37.81 23.94 25.78
C TYR A 20 36.57 23.63 24.94
N ARG A 21 36.77 23.11 23.73
CA ARG A 21 35.67 22.70 22.84
C ARG A 21 34.82 21.60 23.48
N ARG A 22 35.44 20.57 24.05
CA ARG A 22 34.72 19.47 24.71
C ARG A 22 33.87 19.97 25.88
N GLN A 23 34.42 20.87 26.70
CA GLN A 23 33.67 21.50 27.80
C GLN A 23 32.48 22.32 27.30
N LYS A 24 32.67 23.14 26.24
CA LYS A 24 31.59 23.95 25.67
C LYS A 24 30.46 23.10 25.09
N ILE A 25 30.79 22.00 24.42
CA ILE A 25 29.80 21.05 23.89
C ILE A 25 29.00 20.42 25.05
N SER A 26 29.69 19.88 26.05
CA SER A 26 29.06 19.24 27.22
C SER A 26 28.11 20.20 27.96
N GLN A 27 28.53 21.44 28.21
CA GLN A 27 27.71 22.43 28.91
C GLN A 27 26.45 22.85 28.15
N GLU A 28 26.51 23.03 26.82
CA GLU A 28 25.34 23.46 26.03
C GLU A 28 24.33 22.33 25.76
N THR A 29 24.78 21.07 25.76
CA THR A 29 23.97 19.94 25.25
C THR A 29 23.58 18.92 26.32
N ASP A 30 24.38 18.71 27.36
CA ASP A 30 24.10 17.64 28.33
C ASP A 30 22.83 17.94 29.14
N GLU A 31 22.61 19.18 29.57
CA GLU A 31 21.43 19.51 30.39
C GLU A 31 20.11 19.34 29.62
N THR A 32 20.07 19.76 28.34
CA THR A 32 18.87 19.65 27.50
C THR A 32 18.62 18.22 27.05
N ALA A 33 19.66 17.47 26.67
CA ALA A 33 19.56 16.07 26.30
C ALA A 33 19.17 15.18 27.49
N LEU A 34 19.72 15.44 28.68
CA LEU A 34 19.36 14.71 29.91
C LEU A 34 17.90 14.96 30.30
N ALA A 35 17.44 16.22 30.28
CA ALA A 35 16.05 16.55 30.59
C ALA A 35 15.07 15.90 29.60
N LEU A 36 15.38 15.92 28.30
CA LEU A 36 14.54 15.28 27.28
C LEU A 36 14.57 13.75 27.37
N SER A 37 15.72 13.16 27.70
CA SER A 37 15.85 11.71 27.95
C SER A 37 15.02 11.25 29.16
N GLU A 38 15.01 12.04 30.24
CA GLU A 38 14.18 11.76 31.42
C GLU A 38 12.68 11.86 31.10
N GLN A 39 12.29 12.88 30.33
CA GLN A 39 10.92 13.02 29.83
C GLN A 39 10.51 11.84 28.95
N PHE A 40 11.38 11.43 28.03
CA PHE A 40 11.15 10.27 27.15
C PHE A 40 10.99 8.98 27.94
N LYS A 41 11.82 8.76 28.97
CA LYS A 41 11.68 7.61 29.87
C LYS A 41 10.35 7.63 30.61
N THR A 42 9.96 8.79 31.15
CA THR A 42 8.66 8.97 31.83
C THR A 42 7.48 8.70 30.88
N LEU A 43 7.57 9.14 29.63
CA LEU A 43 6.57 8.86 28.60
C LEU A 43 6.53 7.36 28.25
N THR A 44 7.68 6.71 28.17
CA THR A 44 7.79 5.26 27.93
C THR A 44 7.03 4.47 29.00
N ASP A 45 7.27 4.80 30.27
CA ASP A 45 6.60 4.14 31.41
C ASP A 45 5.08 4.38 31.36
N LYS A 46 4.64 5.61 31.06
CA LYS A 46 3.21 5.95 30.92
C LYS A 46 2.53 5.24 29.75
N VAL A 47 3.19 5.13 28.60
CA VAL A 47 2.66 4.40 27.44
C VAL A 47 2.54 2.92 27.77
N ALA A 48 3.53 2.34 28.45
CA ALA A 48 3.47 0.94 28.90
C ALA A 48 2.32 0.70 29.89
N GLU A 49 2.18 1.57 30.89
CA GLU A 49 1.08 1.53 31.86
C GLU A 49 -0.29 1.64 31.18
N LYS A 50 -0.45 2.58 30.24
CA LYS A 50 -1.71 2.78 29.51
C LYS A 50 -2.05 1.62 28.57
N ARG A 51 -1.05 0.99 27.94
CA ARG A 51 -1.25 -0.24 27.16
C ARG A 51 -1.72 -1.39 28.05
N ASP A 52 -1.10 -1.56 29.21
CA ASP A 52 -1.54 -2.58 30.17
C ASP A 52 -2.96 -2.30 30.70
N GLU A 53 -3.28 -1.04 31.02
CA GLU A 53 -4.64 -0.63 31.42
C GLU A 53 -5.66 -0.98 30.33
N LEU A 54 -5.36 -0.67 29.07
CA LEU A 54 -6.21 -0.97 27.92
C LEU A 54 -6.41 -2.48 27.72
N ASP A 55 -5.35 -3.26 27.82
CA ASP A 55 -5.41 -4.71 27.66
C ASP A 55 -6.14 -5.37 28.83
N GLN A 56 -5.93 -4.91 30.06
CA GLN A 56 -6.73 -5.33 31.21
C GLN A 56 -8.21 -4.97 31.03
N PHE A 57 -8.52 -3.78 30.51
CA PHE A 57 -9.89 -3.37 30.23
C PHE A 57 -10.54 -4.31 29.21
N ARG A 58 -9.86 -4.60 28.10
CA ARG A 58 -10.31 -5.55 27.07
C ARG A 58 -10.54 -6.94 27.64
N ASN A 59 -9.63 -7.44 28.47
CA ASN A 59 -9.73 -8.75 29.10
C ASN A 59 -10.89 -8.83 30.09
N ARG A 60 -11.05 -7.82 30.97
CA ARG A 60 -12.16 -7.74 31.94
C ARG A 60 -13.53 -7.71 31.26
N HIS A 61 -13.63 -7.05 30.12
CA HIS A 61 -14.88 -6.89 29.39
C HIS A 61 -15.03 -7.81 28.17
N SER A 62 -14.09 -8.75 27.98
CA SER A 62 -14.09 -9.72 26.88
C SER A 62 -14.24 -9.09 25.48
N ILE A 63 -13.58 -7.95 25.26
CA ILE A 63 -13.58 -7.24 23.97
C ILE A 63 -12.54 -7.95 23.08
N LEU A 64 -12.93 -9.07 22.48
CA LEU A 64 -12.05 -9.92 21.67
C LEU A 64 -12.03 -9.49 20.21
N SER A 65 -13.07 -8.81 19.71
CA SER A 65 -13.14 -8.37 18.31
C SER A 65 -13.96 -7.09 18.12
N MET A 66 -13.24 -5.95 18.06
CA MET A 66 -13.77 -4.57 17.99
C MET A 66 -14.94 -4.38 17.03
N GLY A 67 -14.82 -4.88 15.79
CA GLY A 67 -15.85 -4.66 14.76
C GLY A 67 -16.99 -5.67 14.76
N ARG A 68 -16.86 -6.83 15.42
CA ARG A 68 -17.89 -7.89 15.38
C ARG A 68 -18.91 -7.73 16.50
N ASP A 69 -18.43 -7.43 17.72
CA ASP A 69 -19.29 -7.39 18.91
C ASP A 69 -20.20 -6.14 18.93
N GLU A 70 -19.68 -4.98 18.50
CA GLU A 70 -20.47 -3.75 18.34
C GLU A 70 -21.62 -3.95 17.34
N ASN A 71 -21.27 -4.46 16.17
CA ASN A 71 -22.24 -4.74 15.12
C ASN A 71 -23.28 -5.77 15.59
N GLN A 72 -22.90 -6.77 16.40
CA GLN A 72 -23.84 -7.77 16.88
C GLN A 72 -24.84 -7.19 17.91
N VAL A 73 -24.38 -6.40 18.88
CA VAL A 73 -25.27 -5.86 19.93
C VAL A 73 -26.28 -4.89 19.32
N LEU A 74 -25.80 -3.96 18.49
CA LEU A 74 -26.66 -2.97 17.82
C LEU A 74 -27.55 -3.62 16.76
N ALA A 75 -27.04 -4.57 15.96
CA ALA A 75 -27.87 -5.27 14.97
C ALA A 75 -28.96 -6.11 15.64
N ARG A 76 -28.70 -6.73 16.80
CA ARG A 76 -29.74 -7.45 17.53
C ARG A 76 -30.83 -6.53 18.05
N LEU A 77 -30.46 -5.38 18.63
CA LEU A 77 -31.44 -4.39 19.09
C LEU A 77 -32.28 -3.85 17.92
N LYS A 78 -31.63 -3.55 16.79
CA LYS A 78 -32.31 -3.15 15.55
C LYS A 78 -33.25 -4.24 15.04
N GLY A 79 -32.79 -5.49 14.97
CA GLY A 79 -33.60 -6.62 14.53
C GLY A 79 -34.81 -6.90 15.44
N LEU A 80 -34.66 -6.75 16.76
CA LEU A 80 -35.79 -6.81 17.71
C LEU A 80 -36.77 -5.67 17.47
N THR A 81 -36.28 -4.45 17.25
CA THR A 81 -37.12 -3.27 16.95
C THR A 81 -37.89 -3.45 15.65
N ASP A 82 -37.24 -3.93 14.59
CA ASP A 82 -37.88 -4.25 13.31
C ASP A 82 -38.93 -5.36 13.46
N SER A 83 -38.64 -6.37 14.28
CA SER A 83 -39.59 -7.45 14.58
C SER A 83 -40.79 -6.93 15.37
N LEU A 84 -40.57 -6.02 16.34
CA LEU A 84 -41.63 -5.36 17.08
C LEU A 84 -42.50 -4.50 16.17
N ASN A 85 -41.91 -3.76 15.24
CA ASN A 85 -42.67 -2.96 14.26
C ASN A 85 -43.56 -3.86 13.41
N LYS A 86 -43.03 -4.97 12.89
CA LYS A 86 -43.81 -5.97 12.14
C LYS A 86 -44.92 -6.60 12.99
N ALA A 87 -44.66 -6.90 14.26
CA ALA A 87 -45.65 -7.45 15.18
C ALA A 87 -46.75 -6.43 15.51
N ASN A 88 -46.40 -5.16 15.72
CA ASN A 88 -47.37 -4.08 15.91
C ASN A 88 -48.22 -3.88 14.65
N ASP A 89 -47.64 -3.92 13.45
CA ASP A 89 -48.40 -3.85 12.20
C ASP A 89 -49.39 -5.02 12.07
N ALA A 90 -48.94 -6.24 12.40
CA ALA A 90 -49.80 -7.42 12.44
C ALA A 90 -50.92 -7.28 13.48
N GLU A 91 -50.62 -6.75 14.67
CA GLU A 91 -51.60 -6.50 15.72
C GLU A 91 -52.66 -5.49 15.28
N VAL A 92 -52.24 -4.37 14.68
CA VAL A 92 -53.14 -3.33 14.16
C VAL A 92 -54.04 -3.90 13.06
N ASN A 93 -53.47 -4.66 12.12
CA ASN A 93 -54.23 -5.30 11.05
C ASN A 93 -55.22 -6.34 11.57
N ALA A 94 -54.80 -7.20 12.51
CA ALA A 94 -55.67 -8.21 13.11
C ALA A 94 -56.80 -7.55 13.93
N LYS A 95 -56.50 -6.49 14.68
CA LYS A 95 -57.50 -5.71 15.42
C LYS A 95 -58.48 -5.01 14.48
N ALA A 96 -58.00 -4.45 13.37
CA ALA A 96 -58.85 -3.85 12.35
C ALA A 96 -59.78 -4.90 11.73
N HIS A 97 -59.27 -6.09 11.41
CA HIS A 97 -60.06 -7.21 10.89
C HIS A 97 -61.13 -7.67 11.89
N LEU A 98 -60.76 -7.87 13.16
CA LEU A 98 -61.70 -8.21 14.23
C LEU A 98 -62.81 -7.17 14.38
N ASN A 99 -62.45 -5.89 14.39
CA ASN A 99 -63.42 -4.80 14.47
C ASN A 99 -64.34 -4.77 13.24
N ALA A 100 -63.81 -5.05 12.05
CA ALA A 100 -64.59 -5.13 10.82
C ALA A 100 -65.60 -6.30 10.88
N VAL A 101 -65.17 -7.49 11.29
CA VAL A 101 -66.03 -8.67 11.49
C VAL A 101 -67.13 -8.37 12.50
N GLN A 102 -66.79 -7.82 13.67
CA GLN A 102 -67.77 -7.43 14.69
C GLN A 102 -68.76 -6.38 14.17
N SER A 103 -68.30 -5.41 13.39
CA SER A 103 -69.15 -4.38 12.77
C SER A 103 -70.11 -4.97 11.74
N SER A 104 -69.63 -5.89 10.89
CA SER A 104 -70.46 -6.59 9.90
C SER A 104 -71.51 -7.50 10.55
N ILE A 105 -71.16 -8.20 11.64
CA ILE A 105 -72.12 -8.98 12.44
C ILE A 105 -73.19 -8.06 13.03
N ARG A 106 -72.82 -6.92 13.62
CA ARG A 106 -73.78 -5.93 14.17
C ARG A 106 -74.72 -5.35 13.11
N LYS A 107 -74.25 -5.21 11.87
CA LYS A 107 -75.05 -4.74 10.72
C LYS A 107 -75.92 -5.83 10.09
N GLY A 108 -75.82 -7.08 10.55
CA GLY A 108 -76.56 -8.22 9.98
C GLY A 108 -76.06 -8.64 8.60
N GLN A 109 -74.84 -8.28 8.21
CA GLN A 109 -74.24 -8.71 6.95
C GLN A 109 -73.83 -10.19 7.05
N PRO A 110 -73.91 -10.96 5.94
CA PRO A 110 -73.42 -12.33 5.93
C PRO A 110 -71.89 -12.33 6.07
N VAL A 111 -71.40 -12.88 7.18
CA VAL A 111 -69.97 -13.09 7.44
C VAL A 111 -69.75 -14.60 7.49
N VAL A 112 -69.07 -15.12 6.47
CA VAL A 112 -68.83 -16.55 6.28
C VAL A 112 -67.39 -16.72 5.80
N PRO A 113 -66.68 -17.81 6.16
CA PRO A 113 -65.32 -18.03 5.69
C PRO A 113 -65.19 -17.99 4.16
N ASN A 114 -64.03 -17.55 3.65
CA ASN A 114 -63.77 -17.45 2.21
C ASN A 114 -63.98 -18.78 1.46
N SER A 115 -63.76 -19.93 2.13
CA SER A 115 -64.03 -21.26 1.55
C SER A 115 -65.51 -21.47 1.23
N ASP A 116 -66.38 -20.91 2.05
CA ASP A 116 -67.80 -21.20 2.07
C ASP A 116 -68.60 -20.10 1.35
N GLU A 117 -68.00 -18.94 1.08
CA GLU A 117 -68.60 -17.80 0.38
C GLU A 117 -69.19 -18.20 -0.99
N ARG A 118 -68.44 -18.97 -1.79
CA ARG A 118 -68.93 -19.47 -3.10
C ARG A 118 -70.10 -20.44 -2.95
N SER A 119 -70.07 -21.27 -1.91
CA SER A 119 -71.14 -22.23 -1.63
C SER A 119 -72.40 -21.52 -1.16
N LEU A 120 -72.25 -20.49 -0.32
CA LEU A 120 -73.34 -19.62 0.14
C LEU A 120 -73.95 -18.87 -1.04
N ALA A 121 -73.14 -18.23 -1.88
CA ALA A 121 -73.62 -17.51 -3.06
C ALA A 121 -74.41 -18.41 -4.03
N ASN A 122 -73.95 -19.65 -4.24
CA ASN A 122 -74.68 -20.64 -5.04
C ASN A 122 -76.01 -21.03 -4.38
N MET A 123 -76.04 -21.23 -3.06
CA MET A 123 -77.27 -21.54 -2.32
C MET A 123 -78.25 -20.37 -2.31
N GLU A 124 -77.76 -19.13 -2.17
CA GLU A 124 -78.57 -17.91 -2.24
C GLU A 124 -79.18 -17.71 -3.62
N LYS A 125 -78.39 -17.89 -4.69
CA LYS A 125 -78.90 -17.89 -6.07
C LYS A 125 -79.99 -18.95 -6.26
N ARG A 126 -79.75 -20.17 -5.80
CA ARG A 126 -80.73 -21.25 -5.91
C ARG A 126 -81.99 -21.00 -5.09
N ALA A 127 -81.86 -20.39 -3.92
CA ALA A 127 -83.01 -19.97 -3.11
C ALA A 127 -83.81 -18.88 -3.82
N GLN A 128 -83.15 -17.95 -4.51
CA GLN A 128 -83.81 -16.92 -5.31
C GLN A 128 -84.58 -17.50 -6.50
N GLU A 129 -83.98 -18.43 -7.25
CA GLU A 129 -84.67 -19.18 -8.32
C GLU A 129 -85.92 -19.90 -7.78
N LEU A 130 -85.82 -20.56 -6.62
CA LEU A 130 -86.96 -21.23 -5.98
C LEU A 130 -88.04 -20.26 -5.48
N ARG A 131 -87.67 -19.06 -5.01
CA ARG A 131 -88.63 -18.01 -4.63
C ARG A 131 -89.38 -17.46 -5.83
N GLU A 132 -88.70 -17.26 -6.95
CA GLU A 132 -89.33 -16.84 -8.21
C GLU A 132 -90.32 -17.89 -8.70
N GLN A 133 -89.93 -19.17 -8.73
CA GLN A 133 -90.83 -20.28 -9.07
C GLN A 133 -92.04 -20.39 -8.14
N LEU A 134 -91.83 -20.19 -6.83
CA LEU A 134 -92.93 -20.17 -5.86
C LEU A 134 -93.88 -18.99 -6.10
N SER A 135 -93.36 -17.80 -6.42
CA SER A 135 -94.17 -16.63 -6.76
C SER A 135 -95.02 -16.84 -8.02
N GLU A 136 -94.49 -17.55 -9.02
CA GLU A 136 -95.27 -17.91 -10.21
C GLU A 136 -96.39 -18.91 -9.90
N LEU A 137 -96.14 -19.86 -9.00
CA LEU A 137 -97.14 -20.81 -8.50
C LEU A 137 -98.22 -20.14 -7.68
N ASP A 138 -97.85 -19.23 -6.78
CA ASP A 138 -98.77 -18.45 -5.94
C ASP A 138 -99.70 -17.55 -6.78
N ARG A 139 -99.30 -17.14 -7.99
CA ARG A 139 -100.20 -16.43 -8.93
C ARG A 139 -101.28 -17.33 -9.54
N ARG A 140 -101.07 -18.65 -9.58
CA ARG A 140 -101.95 -19.61 -10.25
C ARG A 140 -102.77 -20.46 -9.29
N PHE A 141 -102.28 -20.67 -8.07
CA PHE A 141 -102.86 -21.58 -7.10
C PHE A 141 -102.87 -20.97 -5.69
N THR A 142 -103.91 -21.27 -4.92
CA THR A 142 -104.00 -20.88 -3.49
C THR A 142 -103.11 -21.80 -2.65
N ARG A 143 -102.55 -21.27 -1.55
CA ARG A 143 -101.63 -21.99 -0.64
C ARG A 143 -102.20 -23.32 -0.12
N ASP A 144 -103.49 -23.37 0.16
CA ASP A 144 -104.15 -24.60 0.62
C ASP A 144 -104.17 -25.68 -0.48
N TYR A 145 -104.26 -25.28 -1.74
CA TYR A 145 -104.23 -26.20 -2.88
C TYR A 145 -102.83 -26.75 -3.15
N LEU A 146 -101.78 -25.93 -2.96
CA LEU A 146 -100.38 -26.36 -3.04
C LEU A 146 -100.04 -27.43 -1.99
N ALA A 147 -100.71 -27.40 -0.83
CA ALA A 147 -100.49 -28.36 0.24
C ALA A 147 -101.14 -29.74 -0.01
N LEU A 148 -102.23 -29.81 -0.78
CA LEU A 148 -102.92 -31.08 -1.09
C LEU A 148 -102.25 -31.88 -2.23
N GLN A 149 -101.59 -31.22 -3.19
CA GLN A 149 -101.01 -31.86 -4.37
C GLN A 149 -99.54 -32.25 -4.13
N PRO A 150 -99.16 -33.55 -4.16
CA PRO A 150 -97.81 -34.00 -3.84
C PRO A 150 -96.71 -33.40 -4.74
N SER A 151 -97.02 -33.13 -6.01
CA SER A 151 -96.07 -32.55 -6.97
C SER A 151 -95.80 -31.07 -6.77
N LEU A 152 -96.74 -30.32 -6.18
CA LEU A 152 -96.64 -28.87 -6.00
C LEU A 152 -96.03 -28.48 -4.63
N ARG A 153 -96.08 -29.38 -3.65
CA ARG A 153 -95.49 -29.19 -2.31
C ARG A 153 -93.95 -29.21 -2.31
N VAL A 154 -93.33 -29.76 -3.36
CA VAL A 154 -91.87 -29.99 -3.42
C VAL A 154 -91.09 -28.66 -3.40
N ILE A 155 -91.56 -27.64 -4.11
CA ILE A 155 -90.88 -26.34 -4.21
C ILE A 155 -90.83 -25.60 -2.86
N PRO A 156 -91.95 -25.38 -2.14
CA PRO A 156 -91.89 -24.74 -0.83
C PRO A 156 -91.09 -25.56 0.20
N GLU A 157 -91.13 -26.90 0.15
CA GLU A 157 -90.29 -27.73 1.03
C GLU A 157 -88.79 -27.63 0.70
N GLN A 158 -88.42 -27.57 -0.58
CA GLN A 158 -87.04 -27.35 -1.01
C GLN A 158 -86.55 -25.95 -0.64
N LEU A 159 -87.40 -24.93 -0.77
CA LEU A 159 -87.10 -23.57 -0.34
C LEU A 159 -86.86 -23.51 1.17
N ALA A 160 -87.74 -24.10 1.98
CA ALA A 160 -87.55 -24.13 3.43
C ALA A 160 -86.27 -24.87 3.85
N LYS A 161 -85.93 -25.98 3.16
CA LYS A 161 -84.68 -26.72 3.41
C LYS A 161 -83.44 -25.89 3.05
N ILE A 162 -83.42 -25.21 1.91
CA ILE A 162 -82.26 -24.42 1.49
C ILE A 162 -82.11 -23.17 2.36
N GLU A 163 -83.21 -22.51 2.73
CA GLU A 163 -83.19 -21.35 3.64
C GLU A 163 -82.69 -21.72 5.03
N LYS A 164 -83.13 -22.86 5.58
CA LYS A 164 -82.60 -23.38 6.85
C LYS A 164 -81.10 -23.69 6.76
N LYS A 165 -80.64 -24.25 5.63
CA LYS A 165 -79.22 -24.53 5.42
C LYS A 165 -78.39 -23.25 5.30
N ILE A 166 -78.90 -22.23 4.60
CA ILE A 166 -78.29 -20.89 4.50
C ILE A 166 -78.20 -20.26 5.90
N ALA A 167 -79.27 -20.30 6.69
CA ALA A 167 -79.30 -19.74 8.04
C ALA A 167 -78.28 -20.42 8.96
N ASN A 168 -78.22 -21.75 8.95
CA ASN A 168 -77.23 -22.50 9.72
C ASN A 168 -75.81 -22.16 9.30
N MET A 169 -75.53 -22.15 7.99
CA MET A 169 -74.21 -21.81 7.45
C MET A 169 -73.78 -20.39 7.80
N LYS A 170 -74.71 -19.42 7.80
CA LYS A 170 -74.42 -18.04 8.25
C LYS A 170 -74.12 -17.98 9.74
N ASN A 171 -74.90 -18.66 10.58
CA ASN A 171 -74.69 -18.65 12.03
C ASN A 171 -73.39 -19.35 12.43
N GLU A 172 -73.10 -20.52 11.86
CA GLU A 172 -71.85 -21.25 12.08
C GLU A 172 -70.66 -20.45 11.54
N GLY A 173 -70.78 -19.94 10.31
CA GLY A 173 -69.76 -19.12 9.67
C GLY A 173 -69.39 -17.87 10.47
N GLN A 174 -70.38 -17.17 11.05
CA GLN A 174 -70.14 -16.01 11.91
C GLN A 174 -69.28 -16.36 13.12
N SER A 175 -69.61 -17.46 13.82
CA SER A 175 -68.84 -17.89 14.99
C SER A 175 -67.41 -18.28 14.64
N ILE A 176 -67.21 -18.94 13.49
CA ILE A 176 -65.90 -19.35 13.00
C ILE A 176 -65.04 -18.13 12.67
N VAL A 177 -65.55 -17.21 11.86
CA VAL A 177 -64.80 -16.00 11.44
C VAL A 177 -64.49 -15.09 12.64
N LEU A 178 -65.41 -14.99 13.60
CA LEU A 178 -65.18 -14.22 14.84
C LEU A 178 -64.08 -14.87 15.70
N THR A 179 -64.15 -16.19 15.91
CA THR A 179 -63.13 -16.92 16.70
C THR A 179 -61.76 -16.85 16.03
N ASP A 180 -61.70 -16.99 14.70
CA ASP A 180 -60.47 -16.87 13.91
C ASP A 180 -59.87 -15.46 14.03
N ALA A 181 -60.70 -14.42 13.91
CA ALA A 181 -60.25 -13.04 14.08
C ALA A 181 -59.77 -12.73 15.51
N GLU A 182 -60.43 -13.29 16.53
CA GLU A 182 -60.03 -13.19 17.94
C GLU A 182 -58.70 -13.88 18.21
N GLN A 183 -58.53 -15.10 17.70
CA GLN A 183 -57.28 -15.85 17.81
C GLN A 183 -56.12 -15.13 17.10
N ALA A 184 -56.35 -14.60 15.90
CA ALA A 184 -55.36 -13.83 15.16
C ALA A 184 -54.93 -12.56 15.92
N TYR A 185 -55.88 -11.83 16.50
CA TYR A 185 -55.58 -10.65 17.32
C TYR A 185 -54.80 -11.02 18.58
N TYR A 186 -55.24 -12.06 19.31
CA TYR A 186 -54.58 -12.51 20.53
C TYR A 186 -53.14 -12.94 20.27
N ALA A 187 -52.90 -13.72 19.22
CA ALA A 187 -51.57 -14.16 18.83
C ALA A 187 -50.65 -12.97 18.49
N ALA A 188 -51.13 -12.00 17.71
CA ALA A 188 -50.36 -10.82 17.35
C ALA A 188 -50.06 -9.91 18.56
N HIS A 189 -51.03 -9.71 19.45
CA HIS A 189 -50.86 -8.94 20.69
C HIS A 189 -49.87 -9.61 21.65
N GLN A 190 -49.93 -10.94 21.78
CA GLN A 190 -48.97 -11.68 22.62
C GLN A 190 -47.55 -11.52 22.06
N ALA A 191 -47.36 -11.68 20.75
CA ALA A 191 -46.06 -11.50 20.10
C ALA A 191 -45.51 -10.07 20.29
N SER A 192 -46.36 -9.03 20.18
CA SER A 192 -45.92 -7.64 20.39
C SER A 192 -45.51 -7.38 21.84
N THR A 193 -46.22 -7.99 22.81
CA THR A 193 -45.93 -7.88 24.24
C THR A 193 -44.62 -8.58 24.61
N GLU A 194 -44.42 -9.80 24.12
CA GLU A 194 -43.18 -10.57 24.33
C GLU A 194 -41.96 -9.84 23.73
N LEU A 195 -42.08 -9.30 22.51
CA LEU A 195 -41.00 -8.53 21.88
C LEU A 195 -40.69 -7.23 22.62
N LYS A 196 -41.71 -6.53 23.15
CA LYS A 196 -41.50 -5.34 24.01
C LYS A 196 -40.69 -5.70 25.25
N GLN A 197 -41.01 -6.80 25.90
CA GLN A 197 -40.29 -7.26 27.08
C GLN A 197 -38.84 -7.61 26.73
N GLN A 198 -38.61 -8.37 25.65
CA GLN A 198 -37.27 -8.72 25.19
C GLN A 198 -36.42 -7.48 24.85
N ILE A 199 -37.03 -6.44 24.26
CA ILE A 199 -36.33 -5.18 23.98
C ILE A 199 -35.93 -4.48 25.27
N GLU A 200 -36.82 -4.38 26.26
CA GLU A 200 -36.52 -3.70 27.51
C GLU A 200 -35.43 -4.43 28.32
N ASP A 201 -35.50 -5.77 28.36
CA ASP A 201 -34.47 -6.61 28.98
C ASP A 201 -33.12 -6.43 28.28
N TYR A 202 -33.12 -6.37 26.94
CA TYR A 202 -31.89 -6.24 26.15
C TYR A 202 -31.32 -4.82 26.15
N LYS A 203 -32.16 -3.79 26.36
CA LYS A 203 -31.77 -2.38 26.38
C LYS A 203 -30.73 -2.09 27.45
N GLN A 204 -30.86 -2.69 28.64
CA GLN A 204 -29.87 -2.53 29.70
C GLN A 204 -28.49 -3.03 29.25
N THR A 205 -28.46 -4.21 28.62
CA THR A 205 -27.24 -4.80 28.05
C THR A 205 -26.64 -3.91 26.98
N ALA A 206 -27.47 -3.37 26.08
CA ALA A 206 -27.02 -2.46 25.03
C ALA A 206 -26.45 -1.15 25.61
N THR A 207 -27.10 -0.55 26.60
CA THR A 207 -26.61 0.68 27.25
C THR A 207 -25.30 0.47 28.00
N GLU A 208 -25.16 -0.66 28.69
CA GLU A 208 -23.93 -1.00 29.39
C GLU A 208 -22.79 -1.25 28.39
N PHE A 209 -23.07 -1.94 27.29
CA PHE A 209 -22.11 -2.12 26.21
C PHE A 209 -21.67 -0.77 25.63
N THR A 210 -22.61 0.12 25.28
CA THR A 210 -22.30 1.46 24.76
C THR A 210 -21.45 2.27 25.74
N ARG A 211 -21.73 2.21 27.05
CA ARG A 211 -20.91 2.88 28.06
C ARG A 211 -19.49 2.35 28.11
N ARG A 212 -19.31 1.03 28.19
CA ARG A 212 -18.00 0.38 28.23
C ARG A 212 -17.21 0.64 26.94
N PHE A 213 -17.90 0.67 25.80
CA PHE A 213 -17.31 1.00 24.52
C PHE A 213 -16.81 2.45 24.48
N ALA A 214 -17.60 3.41 24.98
CA ALA A 214 -17.15 4.79 25.10
C ALA A 214 -15.93 4.95 26.04
N GLU A 215 -15.90 4.22 27.16
CA GLU A 215 -14.73 4.18 28.05
C GLU A 215 -13.50 3.57 27.35
N HIS A 216 -13.70 2.52 26.56
CA HIS A 216 -12.64 1.90 25.76
C HIS A 216 -12.09 2.84 24.69
N GLU A 217 -12.95 3.50 23.92
CA GLU A 217 -12.56 4.47 22.90
C GLU A 217 -11.79 5.65 23.51
N ALA A 218 -12.21 6.13 24.69
CA ALA A 218 -11.47 7.17 25.42
C ALA A 218 -10.05 6.69 25.80
N LEU A 219 -9.89 5.45 26.28
CA LEU A 219 -8.57 4.88 26.58
C LEU A 219 -7.69 4.73 25.33
N VAL A 220 -8.28 4.35 24.19
CA VAL A 220 -7.57 4.27 22.90
C VAL A 220 -7.13 5.65 22.44
N GLU A 221 -7.98 6.66 22.57
CA GLU A 221 -7.66 8.03 22.23
C GLU A 221 -6.53 8.57 23.12
N GLU A 222 -6.62 8.39 24.45
CA GLU A 222 -5.56 8.76 25.39
C GLU A 222 -4.23 8.08 25.06
N LEU A 223 -4.25 6.78 24.75
CA LEU A 223 -3.05 6.06 24.36
C LEU A 223 -2.46 6.62 23.06
N SER A 224 -3.29 6.92 22.06
CA SER A 224 -2.84 7.48 20.79
C SER A 224 -2.16 8.85 20.96
N GLN A 225 -2.70 9.70 21.85
CA GLN A 225 -2.12 10.99 22.18
C GLN A 225 -0.76 10.83 22.90
N LEU A 226 -0.65 9.87 23.82
CA LEU A 226 0.62 9.56 24.47
C LEU A 226 1.66 8.99 23.51
N GLU A 227 1.25 8.12 22.58
CA GLU A 227 2.13 7.59 21.54
C GLU A 227 2.63 8.67 20.58
N LEU A 228 1.80 9.67 20.28
CA LEU A 228 2.21 10.84 19.49
C LEU A 228 3.28 11.64 20.24
N LEU A 229 3.06 11.97 21.51
CA LEU A 229 4.05 12.67 22.34
C LEU A 229 5.34 11.86 22.50
N TYR A 230 5.23 10.54 22.64
CA TYR A 230 6.38 9.64 22.67
C TYR A 230 7.21 9.74 21.37
N ARG A 231 6.56 9.68 20.20
CA ARG A 231 7.24 9.78 18.90
C ARG A 231 7.87 11.16 18.71
N GLU A 232 7.17 12.23 19.05
CA GLU A 232 7.68 13.60 18.92
C GLU A 232 8.89 13.84 19.83
N THR A 233 8.84 13.37 21.08
CA THR A 233 9.99 13.49 22.01
C THR A 233 11.16 12.63 21.57
N GLN A 234 10.91 11.43 21.03
CA GLN A 234 11.94 10.59 20.42
C GLN A 234 12.61 11.29 19.24
N GLU A 235 11.83 11.88 18.34
CA GLU A 235 12.35 12.60 17.17
C GLU A 235 13.20 13.80 17.58
N ARG A 236 12.72 14.60 18.53
CA ARG A 236 13.51 15.73 19.08
C ARG A 236 14.83 15.27 19.69
N LEU A 237 14.84 14.12 20.38
CA LEU A 237 16.07 13.56 20.96
C LEU A 237 17.07 13.15 19.86
N ILE A 238 16.59 12.52 18.78
CA ILE A 238 17.40 12.20 17.60
C ILE A 238 17.91 13.47 16.92
N GLN A 239 17.07 14.49 16.76
CA GLN A 239 17.45 15.76 16.16
C GLN A 239 18.56 16.47 16.95
N ILE A 240 18.52 16.45 18.29
CA ILE A 240 19.59 16.99 19.13
C ILE A 240 20.90 16.21 18.90
N GLU A 241 20.85 14.88 18.81
CA GLU A 241 22.03 14.06 18.53
C GLU A 241 22.63 14.34 17.14
N ILE A 242 21.79 14.51 16.12
CA ILE A 242 22.23 14.83 14.75
C ILE A 242 22.80 16.26 14.70
N GLN A 243 22.09 17.25 15.25
CA GLN A 243 22.56 18.64 15.31
C GLN A 243 23.89 18.76 16.08
N GLN A 244 24.12 17.91 17.08
CA GLN A 244 25.40 17.84 17.78
C GLN A 244 26.53 17.45 16.82
N ARG A 245 26.31 16.45 15.95
CA ARG A 245 27.30 16.01 14.94
C ARG A 245 27.56 17.08 13.87
N GLU A 246 26.53 17.82 13.45
CA GLU A 246 26.66 18.89 12.45
C GLU A 246 27.34 20.16 13.00
N LYS A 247 26.87 20.67 14.15
CA LYS A 247 27.41 21.90 14.77
C LYS A 247 28.84 21.70 15.24
N TYR A 248 29.21 20.47 15.59
CA TYR A 248 30.55 20.12 16.08
C TYR A 248 31.16 18.92 15.34
N PRO A 249 31.70 19.12 14.12
CA PRO A 249 32.37 18.04 13.38
C PRO A 249 33.52 17.43 14.18
N GLN A 250 33.76 16.13 14.02
CA GLN A 250 34.85 15.46 14.72
C GLN A 250 36.20 15.92 14.15
N VAL A 251 36.99 16.64 14.95
CA VAL A 251 38.33 17.08 14.55
C VAL A 251 39.31 16.01 14.99
N ASN A 252 39.89 15.30 14.03
CA ASN A 252 40.97 14.36 14.30
C ASN A 252 42.32 15.03 14.00
N ILE A 253 43.30 14.86 14.87
CA ILE A 253 44.65 15.38 14.63
C ILE A 253 45.30 14.45 13.60
N VAL A 254 45.54 14.96 12.38
CA VAL A 254 46.18 14.18 11.31
C VAL A 254 47.64 13.90 11.65
N GLU A 255 48.35 14.91 12.13
CA GLU A 255 49.76 14.80 12.53
C GLU A 255 50.06 15.81 13.64
N ALA A 256 50.76 15.37 14.69
CA ALA A 256 51.22 16.24 15.76
C ALA A 256 52.45 17.03 15.32
N ALA A 257 52.64 18.23 15.86
CA ALA A 257 53.83 19.03 15.54
C ALA A 257 55.09 18.29 16.04
N TYR A 258 56.02 18.03 15.13
CA TYR A 258 57.29 17.34 15.42
C TYR A 258 58.49 18.27 15.21
N ARG A 259 59.62 17.90 15.81
CA ARG A 259 60.89 18.61 15.63
C ARG A 259 61.50 18.24 14.28
N SER A 260 61.78 19.23 13.42
CA SER A 260 62.45 18.98 12.14
C SER A 260 63.85 18.41 12.38
N SER A 261 64.07 17.16 11.95
CA SER A 261 65.36 16.45 12.05
C SER A 261 66.36 16.89 10.98
N HIS A 262 65.87 17.57 9.94
CA HIS A 262 66.68 18.05 8.82
C HIS A 262 66.45 19.55 8.63
N PRO A 263 67.50 20.31 8.22
CA PRO A 263 67.33 21.71 7.90
C PRO A 263 66.47 21.87 6.65
N VAL A 264 65.40 22.65 6.74
CA VAL A 264 64.52 22.99 5.60
C VAL A 264 65.22 24.04 4.73
N ARG A 265 66.28 23.63 4.01
CA ARG A 265 67.00 24.45 3.03
C ARG A 265 67.47 23.57 1.87
N PRO A 266 67.54 24.10 0.63
CA PRO A 266 68.12 23.35 -0.47
C PRO A 266 69.59 23.03 -0.19
N ASN A 267 70.03 21.85 -0.61
CA ASN A 267 71.41 21.40 -0.42
C ASN A 267 72.30 22.05 -1.47
N TYR A 268 72.65 23.32 -1.25
CA TYR A 268 73.43 24.14 -2.18
C TYR A 268 74.72 23.47 -2.67
N ALA A 269 75.40 22.67 -1.84
CA ALA A 269 76.61 21.93 -2.23
C ALA A 269 76.34 20.81 -3.23
N ARG A 270 75.21 20.10 -3.08
CA ARG A 270 74.80 19.06 -4.04
C ARG A 270 74.40 19.70 -5.36
N ASP A 271 73.55 20.73 -5.27
CA ASP A 271 72.97 21.35 -6.45
C ASP A 271 74.03 22.12 -7.25
N SER A 272 75.01 22.75 -6.59
CA SER A 272 76.17 23.36 -7.26
C SER A 272 77.11 22.32 -7.88
N GLY A 273 77.30 21.17 -7.22
CA GLY A 273 78.08 20.06 -7.77
C GLY A 273 77.48 19.48 -9.05
N ILE A 274 76.14 19.32 -9.09
CA ILE A 274 75.42 18.87 -10.29
C ILE A 274 75.58 19.89 -11.43
N ALA A 275 75.43 21.19 -11.14
CA ALA A 275 75.58 22.24 -12.14
C ALA A 275 76.99 22.26 -12.76
N LEU A 276 78.04 22.11 -11.94
CA LEU A 276 79.43 22.03 -12.40
C LEU A 276 79.69 20.80 -13.27
N LEU A 277 79.18 19.63 -12.87
CA LEU A 277 79.30 18.41 -13.67
C LEU A 277 78.66 18.57 -15.05
N PHE A 278 77.46 19.14 -15.09
CA PHE A 278 76.76 19.41 -16.34
C PHE A 278 77.52 20.38 -17.25
N SER A 279 78.08 21.46 -16.70
CA SER A 279 78.84 22.42 -17.52
C SER A 279 80.11 21.81 -18.10
N LEU A 280 80.82 20.97 -17.31
CA LEU A 280 82.02 20.27 -17.76
C LEU A 280 81.69 19.28 -18.89
N PHE A 281 80.63 18.47 -18.70
CA PHE A 281 80.19 17.51 -19.70
C PHE A 281 79.76 18.21 -20.99
N PHE A 282 79.01 19.31 -20.88
CA PHE A 282 78.60 20.11 -22.03
C PHE A 282 79.80 20.70 -22.77
N GLY A 283 80.81 21.21 -22.05
CA GLY A 283 82.06 21.70 -22.65
C GLY A 283 82.81 20.62 -23.43
N LEU A 284 82.93 19.42 -22.87
CA LEU A 284 83.53 18.26 -23.54
C LEU A 284 82.74 17.85 -24.80
N ALA A 285 81.41 17.84 -24.71
CA ALA A 285 80.55 17.52 -25.85
C ALA A 285 80.72 18.52 -26.99
N VAL A 286 80.90 19.83 -26.70
CA VAL A 286 81.15 20.87 -27.71
C VAL A 286 82.52 20.67 -28.38
N ILE A 287 83.56 20.32 -27.62
CA ILE A 287 84.90 20.03 -28.18
C ILE A 287 84.83 18.81 -29.10
N TRP A 288 84.20 17.74 -28.63
CA TRP A 288 83.99 16.52 -29.42
C TRP A 288 83.21 16.80 -30.71
N LEU A 289 82.16 17.63 -30.63
CA LEU A 289 81.39 18.06 -31.81
C LEU A 289 82.26 18.85 -32.80
N PHE A 290 83.15 19.72 -32.30
CA PHE A 290 84.04 20.51 -33.15
C PHE A 290 85.07 19.63 -33.88
N GLU A 291 85.59 18.61 -33.22
CA GLU A 291 86.50 17.63 -33.82
C GLU A 291 85.78 16.75 -34.85
N PHE A 292 84.55 16.31 -34.56
CA PHE A 292 83.71 15.58 -35.51
C PHE A 292 83.41 16.37 -36.80
N LEU A 293 83.33 17.70 -36.72
CA LEU A 293 83.12 18.57 -37.89
C LEU A 293 84.39 18.85 -38.70
N LYS A 294 85.58 18.55 -38.16
CA LYS A 294 86.87 18.79 -38.84
C LYS A 294 87.26 17.54 -39.64
N ARG A 295 87.10 17.61 -40.96
CA ARG A 295 87.45 16.54 -41.90
C ARG A 295 88.83 16.81 -42.49
N ASP A 296 89.76 15.87 -42.37
CA ASP A 296 91.09 15.96 -42.99
C ASP A 296 90.96 15.79 -44.52
N GLU A 297 91.57 16.71 -45.28
CA GLU A 297 91.62 16.73 -46.74
C GLU A 297 92.85 15.94 -47.26
N GLU A 298 92.62 14.88 -48.06
CA GLU A 298 93.64 14.32 -48.97
C GLU A 298 93.26 14.61 -50.45
N PRO A 299 94.22 14.92 -51.35
CA PRO A 299 93.91 15.45 -52.68
C PRO A 299 93.75 14.37 -53.78
N SER A 300 92.60 14.46 -54.45
CA SER A 300 92.33 14.31 -55.90
C SER A 300 92.82 13.07 -56.68
N GLN A 301 91.87 12.30 -57.24
CA GLN A 301 91.68 12.08 -58.70
C GLN A 301 90.41 11.22 -59.01
N PRO A 302 89.87 11.22 -60.25
CA PRO A 302 88.47 11.61 -60.45
C PRO A 302 87.53 10.54 -61.02
N ALA A 303 86.24 10.88 -60.89
CA ALA A 303 85.10 10.55 -61.76
C ALA A 303 84.68 9.09 -61.97
N THR A 304 83.47 8.77 -61.49
CA THR A 304 82.34 8.44 -62.39
C THR A 304 81.03 8.50 -61.63
N ALA A 305 80.05 9.17 -62.22
CA ALA A 305 78.69 9.30 -61.72
C ALA A 305 77.93 7.98 -61.82
N SER A 306 77.09 7.67 -60.85
CA SER A 306 75.99 6.72 -61.01
C SER A 306 74.86 7.05 -60.06
N TRP A 307 73.66 6.93 -60.61
CA TRP A 307 72.46 7.65 -60.29
C TRP A 307 71.52 6.84 -59.40
N SER A 308 70.71 7.57 -58.64
CA SER A 308 69.36 7.25 -58.13
C SER A 308 68.96 5.79 -57.86
N ARG A 309 68.37 5.57 -56.67
CA ARG A 309 67.08 4.88 -56.54
C ARG A 309 66.42 5.18 -55.19
N VAL A 310 65.22 5.76 -55.30
CA VAL A 310 64.16 5.70 -54.30
C VAL A 310 63.56 4.30 -54.34
N PHE A 311 63.24 3.71 -53.19
CA PHE A 311 62.12 2.77 -53.11
C PHE A 311 61.45 2.77 -51.74
N THR A 312 60.15 3.03 -51.77
CA THR A 312 59.13 2.78 -50.74
C THR A 312 58.67 1.33 -50.82
N GLY A 313 58.35 0.67 -49.69
CA GLY A 313 57.69 -0.64 -49.72
C GLY A 313 57.25 -1.16 -48.34
N ILE A 314 55.96 -1.02 -48.04
CA ILE A 314 55.11 -1.88 -47.18
C ILE A 314 54.83 -3.16 -48.04
N PRO A 315 54.54 -4.41 -47.58
CA PRO A 315 53.60 -4.81 -46.50
C PRO A 315 53.84 -6.16 -45.76
N SER A 316 52.90 -6.47 -44.84
CA SER A 316 52.25 -7.78 -44.60
C SER A 316 52.51 -8.51 -43.27
N ASN A 317 51.40 -8.73 -42.58
CA ASN A 317 51.06 -9.66 -41.48
C ASN A 317 51.62 -11.10 -41.65
N PRO A 318 51.70 -11.96 -40.59
CA PRO A 318 50.49 -12.64 -40.11
C PRO A 318 50.43 -13.06 -38.61
N LEU A 319 49.27 -13.62 -38.28
CA LEU A 319 48.78 -14.31 -37.08
C LEU A 319 49.77 -15.18 -36.30
N ILE A 320 49.47 -15.41 -35.00
CA ILE A 320 49.44 -16.70 -34.26
C ILE A 320 48.85 -16.34 -32.86
N GLU A 321 47.60 -16.69 -32.55
CA GLU A 321 47.10 -17.96 -31.99
C GLU A 321 47.24 -18.05 -30.47
N ILE A 322 46.10 -18.28 -29.84
CA ILE A 322 45.85 -18.39 -28.41
C ILE A 322 45.91 -19.87 -28.04
N GLU A 323 46.60 -20.22 -26.96
CA GLU A 323 46.34 -21.44 -26.22
C GLU A 323 46.15 -21.16 -24.72
N SER A 324 44.99 -21.64 -24.27
CA SER A 324 44.51 -21.91 -22.91
C SER A 324 45.44 -22.86 -22.14
N SER A 325 45.49 -22.88 -20.81
CA SER A 325 44.41 -23.29 -19.92
C SER A 325 44.86 -23.13 -18.46
N ASP A 326 43.94 -22.87 -17.53
CA ASP A 326 43.69 -23.88 -16.50
C ASP A 326 42.28 -23.77 -15.91
N ARG A 327 41.67 -24.93 -15.75
CA ARG A 327 40.26 -25.15 -15.46
C ARG A 327 40.19 -25.88 -14.13
N LEU A 328 39.43 -25.35 -13.17
CA LEU A 328 39.04 -26.10 -11.98
C LEU A 328 37.51 -26.21 -11.94
N GLU A 329 37.07 -27.46 -11.96
CA GLU A 329 35.71 -27.86 -11.69
C GLU A 329 35.41 -27.70 -10.19
N HIS A 330 34.21 -27.20 -9.87
CA HIS A 330 33.53 -27.59 -8.64
C HIS A 330 32.05 -27.85 -8.92
N SER A 331 31.68 -29.07 -8.57
CA SER A 331 30.33 -29.60 -8.54
C SER A 331 29.69 -29.31 -7.18
N GLN A 332 28.35 -29.29 -7.21
CA GLN A 332 27.41 -29.64 -6.13
C GLN A 332 26.55 -28.52 -5.52
N GLN A 333 25.28 -28.59 -5.91
CA GLN A 333 24.11 -28.73 -5.02
C GLN A 333 23.98 -27.72 -3.87
N GLY A 334 23.10 -26.75 -4.10
CA GLY A 334 22.28 -26.11 -3.07
C GLY A 334 20.86 -26.00 -3.61
N ALA A 335 19.93 -26.76 -3.03
CA ALA A 335 18.51 -26.58 -3.28
C ALA A 335 18.11 -25.19 -2.78
N ILE A 336 17.81 -24.27 -3.70
CA ILE A 336 17.15 -23.01 -3.39
C ILE A 336 15.80 -23.08 -4.07
N GLU A 337 14.76 -23.03 -3.25
CA GLU A 337 13.37 -22.97 -3.70
C GLU A 337 13.25 -21.91 -4.79
N ASN A 338 12.73 -22.33 -5.96
CA ASN A 338 12.36 -21.44 -7.05
C ASN A 338 11.36 -20.40 -6.50
N ARG A 339 11.84 -19.23 -6.09
CA ARG A 339 10.99 -18.05 -5.93
C ARG A 339 10.47 -17.73 -7.33
N THR A 340 9.22 -18.09 -7.60
CA THR A 340 8.53 -17.62 -8.79
C THR A 340 8.32 -16.12 -8.64
N ILE A 341 9.24 -15.32 -9.20
CA ILE A 341 9.17 -13.87 -9.19
C ILE A 341 7.95 -13.46 -10.04
N PRO A 342 6.95 -12.75 -9.48
CA PRO A 342 5.79 -12.30 -10.23
C PRO A 342 6.24 -11.27 -11.28
N LYS A 343 6.07 -11.60 -12.56
CA LYS A 343 6.46 -10.75 -13.69
C LYS A 343 5.23 -10.08 -14.29
N LEU A 344 5.21 -8.74 -14.33
CA LEU A 344 4.27 -8.01 -15.20
C LEU A 344 4.80 -8.04 -16.63
N SER A 345 3.90 -8.21 -17.60
CA SER A 345 4.25 -8.06 -19.02
C SER A 345 4.36 -6.57 -19.40
N SER A 346 4.99 -6.28 -20.54
CA SER A 346 5.04 -4.91 -21.07
C SER A 346 3.63 -4.34 -21.33
N ALA A 347 2.69 -5.20 -21.75
CA ALA A 347 1.29 -4.82 -21.95
C ALA A 347 0.59 -4.46 -20.63
N ASP A 348 0.87 -5.19 -19.53
CA ASP A 348 0.28 -4.90 -18.22
C ASP A 348 0.76 -3.54 -17.68
N ILE A 349 2.04 -3.20 -17.92
CA ILE A 349 2.61 -1.90 -17.53
C ILE A 349 2.02 -0.75 -18.34
N GLU A 350 1.80 -0.94 -19.65
CA GLU A 350 1.12 0.05 -20.49
C GLU A 350 -0.32 0.29 -20.02
N GLN A 351 -1.05 -0.78 -19.70
CA GLN A 351 -2.41 -0.69 -19.16
C GLN A 351 -2.45 0.01 -17.78
N LEU A 352 -1.46 -0.26 -16.92
CA LEU A 352 -1.31 0.44 -15.63
C LEU A 352 -1.06 1.94 -15.82
N LEU A 353 -0.20 2.32 -16.78
CA LEU A 353 0.12 3.71 -17.10
C LEU A 353 -1.01 4.45 -17.81
N GLU A 354 -1.85 3.76 -18.57
CA GLU A 354 -3.00 4.37 -19.26
C GLU A 354 -4.03 4.87 -18.25
N VAL A 355 -4.39 4.00 -17.30
CA VAL A 355 -5.45 4.23 -16.31
C VAL A 355 -4.99 5.12 -15.13
N SER A 356 -3.68 5.13 -14.83
CA SER A 356 -3.14 5.92 -13.72
C SER A 356 -3.36 7.44 -13.89
N ASN A 357 -3.55 8.14 -12.77
CA ASN A 357 -3.52 9.60 -12.74
C ASN A 357 -2.08 10.15 -12.99
N LYS A 358 -1.93 11.47 -13.17
CA LYS A 358 -0.62 12.09 -13.48
C LYS A 358 0.47 11.76 -12.46
N GLN A 359 0.15 11.79 -11.17
CA GLN A 359 1.09 11.47 -10.09
C GLN A 359 1.45 9.98 -10.07
N GLY A 360 0.51 9.07 -10.29
CA GLY A 360 0.78 7.64 -10.39
C GLY A 360 1.61 7.30 -11.64
N LYS A 361 1.44 8.02 -12.76
CA LYS A 361 2.32 7.86 -13.94
C LYS A 361 3.77 8.25 -13.62
N LEU A 362 3.96 9.29 -12.81
CA LEU A 362 5.28 9.66 -12.28
C LEU A 362 5.84 8.55 -11.38
N VAL A 363 5.06 8.04 -10.42
CA VAL A 363 5.52 6.98 -9.50
C VAL A 363 5.90 5.70 -10.27
N ILE A 364 5.04 5.23 -11.17
CA ILE A 364 5.28 4.02 -11.97
C ILE A 364 6.52 4.21 -12.87
N SER A 365 6.66 5.35 -13.54
CA SER A 365 7.84 5.62 -14.38
C SER A 365 9.15 5.76 -13.58
N ALA A 366 9.08 6.24 -12.33
CA ALA A 366 10.23 6.29 -11.41
C ALA A 366 10.68 4.89 -10.97
N LEU A 367 9.73 4.03 -10.61
CA LEU A 367 10.03 2.63 -10.27
C LEU A 367 10.62 1.86 -11.47
N LEU A 368 10.11 2.13 -12.68
CA LEU A 368 10.66 1.59 -13.94
C LEU A 368 11.99 2.21 -14.38
N SER A 369 12.52 3.17 -13.62
CA SER A 369 13.86 3.73 -13.79
C SER A 369 14.80 3.29 -12.64
N GLY A 370 14.33 2.42 -11.75
CA GLY A 370 15.14 1.84 -10.66
C GLY A 370 15.10 2.60 -9.34
N LEU A 371 14.29 3.65 -9.22
CA LEU A 371 14.10 4.36 -7.94
C LEU A 371 13.26 3.53 -6.97
N THR A 372 13.48 3.77 -5.69
CA THR A 372 12.57 3.39 -4.61
C THR A 372 11.55 4.49 -4.32
N ILE A 373 10.47 4.17 -3.60
CA ILE A 373 9.49 5.18 -3.17
C ILE A 373 10.13 6.20 -2.21
N ASP A 374 11.02 5.74 -1.33
CA ASP A 374 11.74 6.61 -0.39
C ASP A 374 12.61 7.62 -1.13
N GLU A 375 13.36 7.19 -2.14
CA GLU A 375 14.17 8.09 -3.00
C GLU A 375 13.32 9.07 -3.79
N LEU A 376 12.14 8.66 -4.24
CA LEU A 376 11.20 9.55 -4.94
C LEU A 376 10.69 10.67 -4.03
N SER A 377 10.45 10.37 -2.74
CA SER A 377 9.93 11.33 -1.78
C SER A 377 10.94 12.41 -1.35
N ILE A 378 12.23 12.12 -1.48
CA ILE A 378 13.35 13.02 -1.12
C ILE A 378 13.88 13.77 -2.35
N LEU A 379 13.37 13.46 -3.54
CA LEU A 379 13.86 14.00 -4.80
C LEU A 379 13.66 15.52 -4.88
N SER A 380 14.75 16.25 -5.08
CA SER A 380 14.72 17.70 -5.23
C SER A 380 14.95 18.15 -6.67
N ALA A 381 14.50 19.35 -7.02
CA ALA A 381 14.64 19.90 -8.38
C ALA A 381 16.12 20.02 -8.83
N ASP A 382 17.03 20.23 -7.88
CA ASP A 382 18.48 20.39 -8.14
C ASP A 382 19.18 19.09 -8.51
N GLN A 383 18.51 17.95 -8.32
CA GLN A 383 19.02 16.61 -8.65
C GLN A 383 18.69 16.17 -10.08
N ILE A 384 17.85 16.93 -10.79
CA ILE A 384 17.35 16.59 -12.12
C ILE A 384 18.07 17.43 -13.18
N ASP A 385 18.89 16.79 -14.01
CA ASP A 385 19.50 17.44 -15.18
C ASP A 385 18.75 17.04 -16.47
N PHE A 386 17.80 17.91 -16.87
CA PHE A 386 17.06 17.75 -18.11
C PHE A 386 17.92 17.89 -19.37
N SER A 387 19.09 18.56 -19.28
CA SER A 387 19.98 18.76 -20.43
C SER A 387 20.86 17.53 -20.68
N ALA A 388 21.41 16.95 -19.62
CA ALA A 388 22.22 15.73 -19.68
C ALA A 388 21.38 14.44 -19.66
N HIS A 389 20.06 14.53 -19.46
CA HIS A 389 19.15 13.38 -19.27
C HIS A 389 19.63 12.47 -18.14
N GLN A 390 20.02 13.08 -17.02
CA GLN A 390 20.56 12.37 -15.86
C GLN A 390 19.83 12.79 -14.59
N LEU A 391 19.61 11.82 -13.70
CA LEU A 391 19.08 12.02 -12.37
C LEU A 391 20.13 11.62 -11.35
N LYS A 392 20.50 12.53 -10.45
CA LYS A 392 21.49 12.29 -9.40
C LYS A 392 20.81 12.01 -8.07
N ILE A 393 20.83 10.75 -7.65
CA ILE A 393 20.33 10.31 -6.34
C ILE A 393 21.47 10.53 -5.33
N THR A 394 21.15 11.08 -4.16
CA THR A 394 22.17 11.51 -3.18
C THR A 394 22.11 10.72 -1.86
N ASP A 395 20.95 10.14 -1.52
CA ASP A 395 20.65 9.44 -0.27
C ASP A 395 19.67 8.29 -0.60
N PRO A 396 19.85 7.03 -0.14
CA PRO A 396 20.94 6.48 0.69
C PRO A 396 22.23 6.15 -0.06
N ASP A 397 22.15 5.86 -1.36
CA ASP A 397 23.31 5.51 -2.20
C ASP A 397 23.48 6.50 -3.35
N SER A 398 24.58 7.26 -3.33
CA SER A 398 24.80 8.27 -4.37
C SER A 398 25.09 7.61 -5.72
N ARG A 399 24.18 7.79 -6.67
CA ARG A 399 24.28 7.24 -8.03
C ARG A 399 23.64 8.16 -9.06
N THR A 400 24.06 8.00 -10.30
CA THR A 400 23.50 8.73 -11.44
C THR A 400 22.80 7.74 -12.34
N ILE A 401 21.51 7.94 -12.58
CA ILE A 401 20.71 7.12 -13.48
C ILE A 401 20.33 7.91 -14.74
N THR A 402 20.06 7.19 -15.83
CA THR A 402 19.57 7.79 -17.07
C THR A 402 18.10 8.17 -16.93
N LEU A 403 17.77 9.41 -17.26
CA LEU A 403 16.41 9.94 -17.23
C LEU A 403 15.64 9.43 -18.45
N SER A 404 14.61 8.59 -18.25
CA SER A 404 13.75 8.16 -19.35
C SER A 404 12.90 9.32 -19.89
N PRO A 405 12.59 9.36 -21.20
CA PRO A 405 11.78 10.44 -21.79
C PRO A 405 10.41 10.60 -21.12
N SER A 406 9.77 9.48 -20.74
CA SER A 406 8.48 9.45 -20.05
C SER A 406 8.58 10.10 -18.68
N LEU A 407 9.60 9.74 -17.90
CA LEU A 407 9.84 10.29 -16.57
C LEU A 407 10.21 11.78 -16.63
N ALA A 408 11.04 12.18 -17.60
CA ALA A 408 11.39 13.58 -17.84
C ALA A 408 10.13 14.43 -18.12
N LYS A 409 9.21 13.91 -18.94
CA LYS A 409 7.93 14.55 -19.23
C LYS A 409 7.08 14.71 -17.97
N TYR A 410 6.93 13.66 -17.17
CA TYR A 410 6.11 13.72 -15.95
C TYR A 410 6.73 14.61 -14.87
N LEU A 411 8.05 14.62 -14.69
CA LEU A 411 8.73 15.54 -13.78
C LEU A 411 8.64 17.00 -14.24
N ALA A 412 8.63 17.27 -15.55
CA ALA A 412 8.44 18.62 -16.07
C ALA A 412 7.00 19.13 -15.95
N GLU A 413 6.00 18.24 -16.01
CA GLU A 413 4.58 18.58 -15.92
C GLU A 413 4.06 18.73 -14.47
N LEU A 414 4.73 18.13 -13.48
CA LEU A 414 4.29 18.09 -12.09
C LEU A 414 5.16 18.97 -11.19
N THR A 415 4.53 19.94 -10.52
CA THR A 415 5.18 20.79 -9.50
C THR A 415 5.20 20.16 -8.11
N ASN A 416 4.44 19.08 -7.88
CA ASN A 416 4.31 18.43 -6.59
C ASN A 416 4.56 16.92 -6.75
N ILE A 417 5.74 16.49 -6.34
CA ILE A 417 6.13 15.07 -6.26
C ILE A 417 5.41 14.48 -5.03
N PRO A 418 4.98 13.21 -5.04
CA PRO A 418 4.43 12.58 -3.86
C PRO A 418 5.48 12.51 -2.75
N ASN A 419 5.25 13.24 -1.66
CA ASN A 419 6.22 13.38 -0.56
C ASN A 419 6.00 12.34 0.56
N ASN A 420 5.04 11.43 0.39
CA ASN A 420 4.69 10.42 1.39
C ASN A 420 4.63 9.03 0.76
N LEU A 421 5.28 8.06 1.42
CA LEU A 421 5.29 6.65 1.01
C LEU A 421 3.87 6.09 0.90
N ALA A 422 3.00 6.38 1.87
CA ALA A 422 1.62 5.89 1.87
C ALA A 422 0.79 6.45 0.69
N GLU A 423 1.09 7.68 0.25
CA GLU A 423 0.41 8.29 -0.89
C GLU A 423 0.87 7.62 -2.20
N ALA A 424 2.18 7.40 -2.37
CA ALA A 424 2.72 6.72 -3.54
C ALA A 424 2.23 5.26 -3.65
N GLU A 425 2.14 4.53 -2.54
CA GLU A 425 1.58 3.17 -2.51
C GLU A 425 0.07 3.15 -2.81
N ALA A 426 -0.68 4.11 -2.28
CA ALA A 426 -2.11 4.25 -2.58
C ALA A 426 -2.34 4.54 -4.07
N LEU A 427 -1.52 5.38 -4.69
CA LEU A 427 -1.59 5.68 -6.13
C LEU A 427 -1.38 4.42 -6.99
N ILE A 428 -0.41 3.59 -6.65
CA ILE A 428 -0.16 2.30 -7.34
C ILE A 428 -1.33 1.35 -7.11
N THR A 429 -1.85 1.28 -5.89
CA THR A 429 -2.96 0.40 -5.55
C THR A 429 -4.23 0.78 -6.31
N CYS A 430 -4.56 2.07 -6.38
CA CYS A 430 -5.66 2.57 -7.20
C CYS A 430 -5.47 2.22 -8.67
N ALA A 431 -4.29 2.49 -9.23
CA ALA A 431 -3.98 2.15 -10.63
C ALA A 431 -4.10 0.64 -10.91
N ALA A 432 -3.66 -0.20 -9.97
CA ALA A 432 -3.78 -1.65 -10.08
C ALA A 432 -5.23 -2.12 -10.11
N PHE A 433 -6.09 -1.62 -9.21
CA PHE A 433 -7.52 -1.97 -9.19
C PHE A 433 -8.28 -1.44 -10.40
N ASP A 434 -7.95 -0.23 -10.86
CA ASP A 434 -8.62 0.38 -12.01
C ASP A 434 -8.14 -0.23 -13.35
N SER A 435 -6.95 -0.85 -13.39
CA SER A 435 -6.40 -1.48 -14.61
C SER A 435 -7.19 -2.70 -15.09
N GLY A 436 -7.92 -3.39 -14.21
CA GLY A 436 -8.65 -4.62 -14.57
C GLY A 436 -7.76 -5.85 -14.82
N LEU A 437 -6.50 -5.82 -14.37
CA LEU A 437 -5.57 -6.95 -14.46
C LEU A 437 -6.02 -8.14 -13.59
N ALA A 438 -5.53 -9.35 -13.90
CA ALA A 438 -6.01 -10.59 -13.28
C ALA A 438 -5.76 -10.70 -11.76
N ASN A 439 -4.70 -10.05 -11.24
CA ASN A 439 -4.36 -10.05 -9.81
C ASN A 439 -3.93 -8.65 -9.33
N PRO A 440 -4.87 -7.69 -9.17
CA PRO A 440 -4.55 -6.32 -8.76
C PRO A 440 -3.87 -6.24 -7.40
N SER A 441 -4.22 -7.13 -6.47
CA SER A 441 -3.66 -7.17 -5.11
C SER A 441 -2.19 -7.62 -5.03
N ALA A 442 -1.65 -8.21 -6.11
CA ALA A 442 -0.24 -8.60 -6.19
C ALA A 442 0.65 -7.52 -6.83
N ILE A 443 0.06 -6.46 -7.38
CA ILE A 443 0.77 -5.36 -8.03
C ILE A 443 1.06 -4.30 -6.96
N ASN A 444 2.31 -4.23 -6.53
CA ASN A 444 2.80 -3.22 -5.61
C ASN A 444 4.09 -2.59 -6.17
N ALA A 445 4.64 -1.60 -5.45
CA ALA A 445 5.86 -0.91 -5.87
C ALA A 445 7.05 -1.85 -6.06
N PHE A 446 7.15 -2.88 -5.20
CA PHE A 446 8.17 -3.91 -5.30
C PHE A 446 8.03 -4.69 -6.62
N THR A 447 6.84 -5.20 -6.95
CA THR A 447 6.60 -5.95 -8.20
C THR A 447 6.94 -5.14 -9.46
N ILE A 448 6.66 -3.83 -9.46
CA ILE A 448 6.99 -2.94 -10.60
C ILE A 448 8.51 -2.75 -10.72
N ARG A 449 9.20 -2.48 -9.60
CA ARG A 449 10.66 -2.33 -9.57
C ARG A 449 11.37 -3.64 -9.93
N GLU A 450 10.89 -4.78 -9.43
CA GLU A 450 11.37 -6.11 -9.81
C GLU A 450 11.23 -6.38 -11.31
N THR A 451 10.14 -5.91 -11.93
CA THR A 451 9.95 -6.05 -13.38
C THR A 451 11.01 -5.29 -14.17
N TYR A 452 11.45 -4.13 -13.68
CA TYR A 452 12.57 -3.37 -14.25
C TYR A 452 13.93 -4.07 -14.02
N ILE A 453 14.17 -4.60 -12.82
CA ILE A 453 15.39 -5.36 -12.51
C ILE A 453 15.50 -6.57 -13.45
N MET A 454 14.40 -7.32 -13.61
CA MET A 454 14.31 -8.41 -14.56
C MET A 454 14.61 -7.97 -15.98
N TYR A 455 14.06 -6.83 -16.42
CA TYR A 455 14.36 -6.30 -17.75
C TYR A 455 15.87 -6.05 -17.98
N LEU A 456 16.59 -5.55 -16.99
CA LEU A 456 18.04 -5.36 -17.06
C LEU A 456 18.81 -6.70 -17.07
N VAL A 457 18.41 -7.63 -16.21
CA VAL A 457 19.05 -8.95 -16.09
C VAL A 457 18.87 -9.78 -17.37
N HIS A 458 17.69 -9.76 -18.00
CA HIS A 458 17.41 -10.48 -19.24
C HIS A 458 18.22 -9.94 -20.44
N GLN A 459 18.67 -8.68 -20.40
CA GLN A 459 19.56 -8.11 -21.43
C GLN A 459 21.02 -8.60 -21.29
N GLY A 460 21.35 -9.25 -20.18
CA GLY A 460 22.69 -9.73 -19.85
C GLY A 460 23.52 -8.74 -19.02
N LEU A 461 22.91 -7.81 -18.31
CA LEU A 461 23.64 -6.90 -17.42
C LEU A 461 24.40 -7.71 -16.34
N ARG A 462 25.67 -7.39 -16.14
CA ARG A 462 26.46 -7.97 -15.06
C ARG A 462 25.84 -7.63 -13.70
N LEU A 463 25.57 -8.62 -12.86
CA LEU A 463 24.89 -8.42 -11.57
C LEU A 463 25.60 -7.41 -10.65
N GLY A 464 26.93 -7.35 -10.67
CA GLY A 464 27.69 -6.33 -9.91
C GLY A 464 27.63 -4.90 -10.48
N GLU A 465 27.10 -4.71 -11.69
CA GLU A 465 26.82 -3.38 -12.25
C GLU A 465 25.38 -2.93 -11.94
N LEU A 466 24.52 -3.85 -11.47
CA LEU A 466 23.12 -3.56 -11.16
C LEU A 466 23.01 -2.52 -10.02
N GLU A 467 23.88 -2.60 -9.01
CA GLU A 467 23.95 -1.66 -7.89
C GLU A 467 24.12 -0.19 -8.35
N LYS A 468 24.77 0.04 -9.50
CA LYS A 468 24.95 1.39 -10.04
C LYS A 468 23.66 2.03 -10.54
N ILE A 469 22.64 1.22 -10.85
CA ILE A 469 21.34 1.68 -11.37
C ILE A 469 20.31 1.72 -10.24
N ILE A 470 20.19 0.64 -9.48
CA ILE A 470 19.09 0.47 -8.51
C ILE A 470 19.46 0.70 -7.05
N GLY A 471 20.75 0.94 -6.75
CA GLY A 471 21.25 1.11 -5.38
C GLY A 471 21.76 -0.18 -4.76
N SER A 472 22.25 -0.11 -3.51
CA SER A 472 22.82 -1.24 -2.78
C SER A 472 21.76 -2.32 -2.54
N ILE A 473 22.11 -3.57 -2.87
CA ILE A 473 21.26 -4.75 -2.68
C ILE A 473 22.05 -5.83 -1.94
N PRO A 474 21.43 -6.55 -0.99
CA PRO A 474 22.08 -7.67 -0.32
C PRO A 474 22.59 -8.72 -1.32
N ALA A 475 23.80 -9.26 -1.07
CA ALA A 475 24.40 -10.26 -1.96
C ALA A 475 23.54 -11.53 -2.14
N GLU A 476 22.70 -11.86 -1.16
CA GLU A 476 21.75 -12.98 -1.21
C GLU A 476 20.64 -12.73 -2.23
N GLU A 477 20.13 -11.50 -2.32
CA GLU A 477 19.10 -11.11 -3.28
C GLU A 477 19.67 -10.99 -4.70
N LEU A 478 20.90 -10.45 -4.84
CA LEU A 478 21.63 -10.44 -6.11
C LEU A 478 21.86 -11.85 -6.66
N ALA A 479 22.20 -12.82 -5.81
CA ALA A 479 22.37 -14.21 -6.20
C ALA A 479 21.06 -14.84 -6.70
N GLY A 480 19.91 -14.39 -6.18
CA GLY A 480 18.57 -14.82 -6.62
C GLY A 480 18.26 -14.48 -8.08
N TYR A 481 18.92 -13.48 -8.66
CA TYR A 481 18.73 -13.09 -10.06
C TYR A 481 19.63 -13.82 -11.06
N ALA A 482 20.67 -14.52 -10.57
CA ALA A 482 21.62 -15.26 -11.42
C ALA A 482 20.95 -16.25 -12.40
N PRO A 483 19.89 -16.99 -12.03
CA PRO A 483 19.21 -17.92 -12.94
C PRO A 483 18.52 -17.26 -14.13
N TYR A 484 18.24 -15.95 -14.07
CA TYR A 484 17.55 -15.20 -15.13
C TYR A 484 18.51 -14.48 -16.07
N SER A 485 19.81 -14.52 -15.80
CA SER A 485 20.84 -13.94 -16.66
C SER A 485 21.11 -14.88 -17.85
N PRO A 486 21.21 -14.36 -19.09
CA PRO A 486 21.53 -15.17 -20.25
C PRO A 486 22.93 -15.80 -20.15
N ASP A 487 23.10 -16.97 -20.75
CA ASP A 487 24.39 -17.68 -20.79
C ASP A 487 25.46 -16.83 -21.51
N GLY A 488 26.48 -16.37 -20.79
CA GLY A 488 27.59 -15.61 -21.35
C GLY A 488 28.28 -14.67 -20.34
N PRO A 489 29.37 -13.99 -20.76
CA PRO A 489 29.97 -12.95 -19.93
C PRO A 489 28.99 -11.77 -19.78
N GLY A 490 28.75 -11.35 -18.54
CA GLY A 490 27.87 -10.21 -18.25
C GLY A 490 28.35 -8.93 -18.92
N LYS A 491 27.41 -8.23 -19.56
CA LYS A 491 27.60 -6.95 -20.25
C LYS A 491 27.77 -5.81 -19.26
N LYS A 492 28.49 -4.76 -19.68
CA LYS A 492 28.61 -3.51 -18.92
C LYS A 492 27.36 -2.65 -19.07
N ILE A 493 27.19 -1.68 -18.17
CA ILE A 493 26.07 -0.73 -18.21
C ILE A 493 25.93 0.00 -19.55
N ASP A 494 27.06 0.32 -20.20
CA ASP A 494 27.09 1.02 -21.50
C ASP A 494 26.58 0.17 -22.69
N GLU A 495 26.45 -1.15 -22.49
CA GLU A 495 26.07 -2.12 -23.53
C GLU A 495 24.60 -2.58 -23.40
N VAL A 496 23.85 -2.01 -22.44
CA VAL A 496 22.49 -2.39 -22.06
C VAL A 496 21.57 -1.18 -22.12
N ASN A 497 20.32 -1.36 -22.56
CA ASN A 497 19.34 -0.29 -22.51
C ASN A 497 18.79 -0.15 -21.08
N CYS A 498 19.15 0.96 -20.42
CA CYS A 498 18.68 1.29 -19.08
C CYS A 498 17.26 1.91 -19.08
N THR A 499 16.70 2.23 -20.25
CA THR A 499 15.32 2.75 -20.37
C THR A 499 14.35 1.61 -20.64
N TYR A 500 13.33 1.48 -19.78
CA TYR A 500 12.27 0.51 -19.99
C TYR A 500 11.41 0.90 -21.21
N PRO A 501 11.07 -0.03 -22.11
CA PRO A 501 10.31 0.27 -23.32
C PRO A 501 8.84 0.54 -22.95
N ILE A 502 8.46 1.81 -22.94
CA ILE A 502 7.08 2.26 -22.76
C ILE A 502 6.66 2.96 -24.06
N SER A 503 5.52 2.56 -24.62
CA SER A 503 4.91 3.29 -25.74
C SER A 503 4.44 4.68 -25.25
N THR A 504 5.22 5.73 -25.51
CA THR A 504 4.93 7.12 -25.11
C THR A 504 3.88 7.81 -25.96
#